data_AF-A0AAV3B0W5-F1
#
_entry.id   AF-A0AAV3B0W5-F1
#
_cell.length_a   1.000
_cell.length_b   1.000
_cell.length_c   1.000
_cell.angle_alpha   90.00
_cell.angle_beta   90.00
_cell.angle_gamma   90.00
#
_symmetry.space_group_name_H-M   'P 1'
#
loop_
_entity.id
_entity.type
_entity.pdbx_description
1 polymer ?
#
loop_
_entity_poly.entity_id
_entity_poly.type
_entity_poly.pdbx_seq_one_letter_code
_entity_poly.pdbx_strand_id
1 'polypeptide(L)' 'MLEIQFREQGTYQYLGVPERAHQNFMSAVSKGRFFDGVIKGKFLCRKIG' A
#
# COMPACT_ATOMS: atom_id res chain seq x y z
N MET A 1 7.31 -4.09 -4.63
CA MET A 1 6.85 -4.48 -3.28
C MET A 1 6.55 -3.21 -2.50
N LEU A 2 5.43 -3.13 -1.80
CA LEU A 2 5.00 -1.90 -1.11
C LEU A 2 4.70 -2.20 0.36
N GLU A 3 5.26 -1.42 1.28
CA GLU A 3 5.02 -1.54 2.71
C GLU A 3 4.23 -0.34 3.21
N ILE A 4 3.16 -0.61 3.95
CA ILE A 4 2.27 0.41 4.50
C ILE A 4 2.17 0.17 5.99
N GLN A 5 2.74 1.09 6.75
CA GLN A 5 2.58 1.12 8.20
C GLN A 5 1.31 1.90 8.55
N PHE A 6 0.32 1.21 9.10
CA PHE A 6 -0.86 1.82 9.69
C PHE A 6 -0.58 2.13 11.16
N ARG A 7 -0.98 3.33 11.59
CA ARG A 7 -0.76 3.78 12.98
C ARG A 7 -1.40 2.84 14.01
N GLU A 8 -2.55 2.25 13.69
CA GLU A 8 -3.31 1.41 14.64
C GLU A 8 -3.28 -0.08 14.28
N GLN A 9 -3.18 -0.43 12.99
CA GLN A 9 -3.34 -1.81 12.54
C GLN A 9 -2.01 -2.57 12.37
N GLY A 10 -0.89 -1.86 12.48
CA GLY A 10 0.46 -2.39 12.27
C GLY A 10 0.95 -2.27 10.82
N THR A 11 1.97 -3.02 10.47
CA THR A 11 2.62 -2.92 9.15
C THR A 11 2.12 -4.00 8.21
N TYR A 12 1.66 -3.58 7.03
CA TYR A 12 1.17 -4.45 5.99
C TYR A 12 2.08 -4.37 4.78
N GLN A 13 2.38 -5.54 4.24
CA GLN A 13 3.26 -5.69 3.10
C GLN A 13 2.44 -6.20 1.91
N TYR A 14 2.42 -5.42 0.84
CA TYR A 14 1.72 -5.68 -0.39
C TYR A 14 2.69 -6.25 -1.44
N LEU A 15 2.44 -7.50 -1.80
CA LEU A 15 3.19 -8.26 -2.80
C LEU A 15 2.53 -8.08 -4.17
N GLY A 16 3.35 -8.11 -5.24
CA GLY A 16 2.87 -7.92 -6.61
C GLY A 16 2.53 -6.47 -6.98
N VAL A 17 2.85 -5.50 -6.13
CA VAL A 17 2.67 -4.07 -6.47
C VAL A 17 3.72 -3.67 -7.51
N PRO A 18 3.30 -3.23 -8.72
CA PRO A 18 4.24 -2.80 -9.75
C PRO A 18 4.94 -1.51 -9.34
N GLU A 19 6.15 -1.30 -9.83
CA GLU A 19 6.96 -0.12 -9.51
C GLU A 19 6.23 1.19 -9.78
N ARG A 20 5.41 1.24 -10.85
CA ARG A 20 4.55 2.39 -11.17
C ARG A 20 3.56 2.71 -10.05
N ALA A 21 2.90 1.69 -9.49
CA ALA A 21 1.96 1.90 -8.39
C ALA A 21 2.69 2.29 -7.10
N HIS A 22 3.89 1.77 -6.88
CA HIS A 22 4.75 2.17 -5.77
C HIS A 22 5.18 3.65 -5.89
N GLN A 23 5.69 4.07 -7.05
CA GLN A 23 6.05 5.46 -7.32
C GLN A 23 4.84 6.38 -7.20
N ASN A 24 3.70 6.00 -7.78
CA ASN A 24 2.47 6.77 -7.66
C ASN A 24 1.99 6.88 -6.22
N PHE A 25 2.14 5.83 -5.40
CA PHE A 25 1.82 5.88 -3.97
C PHE A 25 2.76 6.82 -3.21
N MET A 26 4.05 6.82 -3.55
CA MET A 26 5.04 7.73 -2.95
C MET A 26 4.81 9.20 -3.34
N SER A 27 4.36 9.45 -4.57
CA SER A 27 4.00 10.78 -5.07
C SER A 27 2.55 11.20 -4.77
N ALA A 28 1.72 10.31 -4.19
CA ALA A 28 0.32 10.60 -3.93
C ALA A 28 0.16 11.64 -2.83
N VAL A 29 -0.62 12.68 -3.09
CA VAL A 29 -0.99 13.71 -2.12
C VAL A 29 -1.72 13.11 -0.91
N SER A 30 -2.55 12.08 -1.14
CA SER A 30 -3.22 11.34 -0.07
C SER A 30 -2.98 9.83 -0.23
N LYS A 31 -2.08 9.33 0.62
CA LYS A 31 -1.76 7.89 0.72
C LYS A 31 -3.00 7.05 1.03
N GLY A 32 -3.92 7.56 1.86
CA GLY A 32 -5.17 6.87 2.21
C GLY A 32 -6.11 6.70 1.03
N ARG A 33 -6.32 7.77 0.23
CA ARG A 33 -7.19 7.69 -0.96
C ARG A 33 -6.59 6.80 -2.05
N PHE A 34 -5.29 6.89 -2.27
CA PHE A 34 -4.59 6.02 -3.21
C PHE A 34 -4.67 4.56 -2.75
N PHE A 35 -4.46 4.32 -1.45
CA PHE A 35 -4.61 3.00 -0.87
C PHE A 35 -6.00 2.42 -1.13
N ASP A 36 -7.06 3.16 -0.80
CA ASP A 36 -8.44 2.66 -0.93
C ASP A 36 -8.86 2.38 -2.38
N GLY A 37 -8.43 3.21 -3.34
CA GLY A 37 -8.81 3.04 -4.75
C GLY A 37 -7.89 2.13 -5.59
N VAL A 38 -6.60 2.07 -5.25
CA VAL A 38 -5.58 1.40 -6.08
C VAL A 38 -5.02 0.15 -5.39
N ILE A 39 -4.85 0.14 -4.07
CA ILE A 39 -4.14 -0.95 -3.38
C ILE A 39 -5.10 -1.92 -2.72
N LYS A 40 -6.08 -1.39 -1.97
CA LYS A 40 -7.05 -2.15 -1.17
C LYS A 40 -7.84 -3.11 -2.05
N GLY A 41 -7.75 -4.40 -1.73
CA GLY A 41 -8.45 -5.47 -2.45
C GLY A 41 -7.89 -5.82 -3.83
N LYS A 42 -6.83 -5.14 -4.31
CA LYS A 42 -6.23 -5.40 -5.64
C LYS A 42 -4.90 -6.16 -5.56
N PHE A 43 -4.19 -6.09 -4.44
CA PHE A 43 -2.91 -6.77 -4.26
C PHE A 43 -2.94 -7.69 -3.06
N LEU A 44 -2.20 -8.80 -3.16
CA LEU A 44 -2.01 -9.71 -2.05
C LEU A 44 -1.24 -8.99 -0.95
N CYS A 45 -1.82 -8.89 0.24
CA CYS A 45 -1.18 -8.29 1.38
C CYS A 45 -0.99 -9.31 2.51
N ARG A 46 0.09 -9.12 3.27
CA ARG A 46 0.33 -9.85 4.50
C ARG A 46 0.67 -8.87 5.61
N LYS A 47 0.10 -9.08 6.78
CA LYS A 47 0.49 -8.35 7.99
C LYS A 47 1.84 -8.90 8.45
N ILE A 48 2.81 -8.01 8.63
CA ILE A 48 4.18 -8.35 9.06
C ILE A 48 4.51 -7.84 10.47
N GLY A 49 3.64 -7.02 11.07
CA GLY A 49 3.77 -6.53 12.45
C GLY A 49 2.45 -5.96 12.94
#